data_AF-J7SAG3-F1
#
_entry.id   AF-J7SAG3-F1
#
_cell.length_a   1.000
_cell.length_b   1.000
_cell.length_c   1.000
_cell.angle_alpha   90.00
_cell.angle_beta   90.00
_cell.angle_gamma   90.00
#
_symmetry.space_group_name_H-M   'P 1'
#
loop_
_entity.id
_entity.type
_entity.pdbx_description
1 polymer ?
#
loop_
_entity_poly.entity_id
_entity_poly.type
_entity_poly.pdbx_seq_one_letter_code
_entity_poly.pdbx_strand_id
1 'polypeptide(L)'
;MFFGRSAESPAASNTRSGRRACWDSRDRFFQCLDALRVVDPQAADVQSKVKSECGRERQAFQDSCLHSWFVYFQEKRVADWKKNQYVMKIEREAASAPPQTLSKIARIPVNTSLFFRLPPCSAPSRFGSPANSGFATTPCGSCFG
;
A
#
# COMPACT_ATOMS: atom_id res chain seq x y z
N MET A 1 9.84 -24.56 -7.57
CA MET A 1 9.32 -23.48 -6.72
C MET A 1 10.46 -22.96 -5.86
N PHE A 2 10.96 -21.75 -6.11
CA PHE A 2 12.08 -21.14 -5.39
C PHE A 2 11.55 -19.90 -4.64
N PHE A 3 11.14 -20.08 -3.39
CA PHE A 3 10.96 -18.98 -2.44
C PHE A 3 12.05 -19.12 -1.38
N GLY A 4 13.18 -18.46 -1.59
CA GLY A 4 14.30 -18.53 -0.66
C GLY A 4 15.53 -17.80 -1.17
N ARG A 5 15.56 -16.48 -0.94
CA ARG A 5 16.82 -15.75 -0.87
C ARG A 5 16.77 -14.78 0.30
N SER A 6 17.19 -15.30 1.45
CA SER A 6 17.65 -14.50 2.58
C SER A 6 18.94 -13.83 2.16
N ALA A 7 18.89 -12.51 1.98
CA ALA A 7 20.07 -11.67 2.04
C ALA A 7 19.95 -10.86 3.33
N GLU A 8 20.85 -11.16 4.26
CA GLU A 8 21.37 -10.27 5.30
C GLU A 8 21.25 -8.79 4.85
N SER A 9 20.48 -7.86 5.42
CA SER A 9 19.85 -7.73 6.74
C SER A 9 18.34 -7.40 6.64
N PRO A 10 17.42 -8.31 7.03
CA PRO A 10 15.97 -8.08 6.98
C PRO A 10 15.23 -8.29 8.32
N ALA A 11 15.94 -8.57 9.43
CA ALA A 11 15.31 -9.02 10.66
C ALA A 11 14.52 -7.91 11.38
N ALA A 12 14.95 -6.65 11.31
CA ALA A 12 14.16 -5.54 11.84
C ALA A 12 13.03 -5.14 10.88
N SER A 13 13.26 -5.17 9.57
CA SER A 13 12.42 -4.48 8.59
C SER A 13 11.20 -5.26 8.08
N ASN A 14 11.19 -6.60 8.17
CA ASN A 14 9.99 -7.40 7.87
C ASN A 14 9.11 -7.66 9.10
N THR A 15 9.52 -7.23 10.29
CA THR A 15 8.68 -7.30 11.48
C THR A 15 7.60 -6.23 11.45
N ARG A 16 6.49 -6.47 12.15
CA ARG A 16 5.38 -5.50 12.25
C ARG A 16 5.85 -4.16 12.83
N SER A 17 6.74 -4.19 13.82
CA SER A 17 7.33 -2.99 14.44
C SER A 17 8.25 -2.24 13.47
N GLY A 18 9.09 -2.95 12.71
CA GLY A 18 9.94 -2.32 11.70
C GLY A 18 9.18 -1.62 10.58
N ARG A 19 8.08 -2.22 10.11
CA ARG A 19 7.20 -1.56 9.12
C ARG A 19 6.57 -0.28 9.67
N ARG A 20 6.22 -0.25 10.95
CA ARG A 20 5.69 0.96 11.61
C ARG A 20 6.74 2.07 11.62
N ALA A 21 7.95 1.76 12.10
CA ALA A 21 9.06 2.72 12.11
C ALA A 21 9.41 3.25 10.70
N CYS A 22 9.37 2.37 9.69
CA CYS A 22 9.57 2.74 8.29
C CYS A 22 8.47 3.68 7.75
N TRP A 23 7.20 3.46 8.11
CA TRP A 23 6.13 4.37 7.69
C TRP A 23 6.21 5.72 8.41
N ASP A 24 6.59 5.72 9.70
CA ASP A 24 6.76 6.94 10.47
C ASP A 24 7.91 7.81 9.90
N SER A 25 9.03 7.21 9.50
CA SER A 25 10.15 7.93 8.87
C SER A 25 9.83 8.38 7.44
N ARG A 26 9.11 7.56 6.66
CA ARG A 26 8.61 7.91 5.32
C ARG A 26 7.75 9.17 5.37
N ASP A 27 6.80 9.22 6.30
CA ASP A 27 5.83 10.31 6.38
C ASP A 27 6.52 11.61 6.79
N ARG A 28 7.54 11.56 7.67
CA ARG A 28 8.37 12.74 7.99
C ARG A 28 9.15 13.24 6.77
N PHE A 29 9.75 12.34 5.99
CA PHE A 29 10.46 12.73 4.77
C PHE A 29 9.51 13.37 3.75
N PHE A 30 8.32 12.79 3.55
CA PHE A 30 7.34 13.35 2.62
C PHE A 30 6.73 14.67 3.09
N GLN A 31 6.51 14.85 4.39
CA GLN A 31 6.11 16.15 4.94
C GLN A 31 7.14 17.24 4.64
N CYS A 32 8.44 16.92 4.74
CA CYS A 32 9.49 17.85 4.36
C CYS A 32 9.47 18.17 2.85
N LEU A 33 9.24 17.18 1.99
CA LEU A 33 9.07 17.42 0.54
C LEU A 33 7.83 18.27 0.22
N ASP A 34 6.72 18.05 0.93
CA ASP A 34 5.48 18.82 0.77
C ASP A 34 5.69 20.28 1.16
N ALA A 35 6.46 20.55 2.21
CA ALA A 35 6.85 21.91 2.60
C ALA A 35 7.67 22.62 1.51
N LEU A 36 8.51 21.88 0.78
CA LEU A 36 9.29 22.38 -0.35
C LEU A 36 8.53 22.37 -1.69
N ARG A 37 7.29 21.85 -1.72
CA ARG A 37 6.47 21.62 -2.93
C ARG A 37 7.17 20.79 -4.00
N VAL A 38 7.93 19.78 -3.57
CA VAL A 38 8.66 18.87 -4.45
C VAL A 38 7.89 17.56 -4.62
N VAL A 39 7.61 17.20 -5.87
CA VAL A 39 6.96 15.93 -6.22
C VAL A 39 8.01 14.82 -6.37
N ASP A 40 9.06 15.09 -7.16
CA ASP A 40 10.11 14.13 -7.47
C ASP A 40 11.41 14.45 -6.69
N PRO A 41 11.76 13.67 -5.66
CA PRO A 41 12.99 13.86 -4.89
C PRO A 41 14.26 13.37 -5.61
N GLN A 42 14.14 12.68 -6.75
CA GLN A 42 15.25 12.13 -7.54
C GLN A 42 15.65 13.02 -8.71
N ALA A 43 14.82 14.01 -9.07
CA ALA A 43 15.12 14.96 -10.13
C ALA A 43 16.41 15.75 -9.83
N ALA A 44 17.30 15.87 -10.83
CA ALA A 44 18.66 16.39 -10.65
C ALA A 44 18.70 17.87 -10.19
N ASP A 45 17.71 18.66 -10.62
CA ASP A 45 17.49 20.05 -10.26
C ASP A 45 17.06 20.24 -8.80
N VAL A 46 16.36 19.25 -8.24
CA VAL A 46 15.78 19.33 -6.89
C VAL A 46 16.61 18.55 -5.86
N GLN A 47 17.44 17.61 -6.30
CA GLN A 47 18.20 16.73 -5.43
C GLN A 47 19.10 17.50 -4.44
N SER A 48 19.74 18.58 -4.89
CA SER A 48 20.59 19.44 -4.05
C SER A 48 19.80 20.10 -2.92
N LYS A 49 18.63 20.68 -3.24
CA LYS A 49 17.72 21.32 -2.27
C LYS A 49 17.16 20.33 -1.27
N VAL A 50 16.78 19.13 -1.72
CA VAL A 50 16.28 18.10 -0.79
C VAL A 50 17.40 17.57 0.10
N LYS A 51 18.64 17.52 -0.39
CA LYS A 51 19.80 17.15 0.44
C LYS A 51 20.11 18.20 1.51
N SER A 52 19.96 19.50 1.20
CA SER A 52 20.19 20.57 2.18
C SER A 52 19.08 20.66 3.23
N GLU A 53 17.82 20.63 2.81
CA GLU A 53 16.68 20.87 3.70
C GLU A 53 16.16 19.60 4.38
N CYS A 54 16.05 18.49 3.64
CA CYS A 54 15.45 17.23 4.11
C CYS A 54 16.49 16.10 4.21
N GLY A 55 17.78 16.43 4.29
CA GLY A 55 18.87 15.46 4.29
C GLY A 55 18.80 14.49 5.47
N ARG A 56 18.44 15.00 6.66
CA ARG A 56 18.32 14.21 7.89
C ARG A 56 17.17 13.22 7.81
N GLU A 57 16.01 13.66 7.36
CA GLU A 57 14.80 12.85 7.23
C GLU A 57 14.99 11.79 6.14
N ARG A 58 15.70 12.14 5.06
CA ARG A 58 16.07 11.20 3.99
C ARG A 58 16.97 10.07 4.52
N GLN A 59 17.99 10.41 5.32
CA GLN A 59 18.87 9.41 5.95
C GLN A 59 18.08 8.52 6.91
N ALA A 60 17.27 9.10 7.79
CA ALA A 60 16.42 8.34 8.69
C ALA A 60 15.45 7.40 7.95
N PHE A 61 14.91 7.82 6.80
CA PHE A 61 14.07 7.00 5.94
C PHE A 61 14.87 5.85 5.29
N GLN A 62 16.09 6.11 4.83
CA GLN A 62 16.98 5.10 4.26
C GLN A 62 17.43 4.05 5.30
N ASP A 63 17.69 4.47 6.55
CA ASP A 63 18.20 3.59 7.60
C ASP A 63 17.11 2.73 8.26
N SER A 64 15.90 3.27 8.37
CA SER A 64 14.77 2.57 9.01
C SER A 64 13.98 1.66 8.06
N CYS A 65 14.04 1.89 6.75
CA CYS A 65 13.33 1.11 5.75
C CYS A 65 14.24 0.14 5.00
N LEU A 66 13.63 -0.90 4.41
CA LEU A 66 14.27 -1.70 3.38
C LEU A 66 14.59 -0.83 2.16
N HIS A 67 15.77 -1.04 1.57
CA HIS A 67 16.18 -0.31 0.37
C HIS A 67 15.16 -0.42 -0.79
N SER A 68 14.60 -1.62 -1.00
CA SER A 68 13.55 -1.83 -2.02
C SER A 68 12.29 -1.00 -1.74
N TRP A 69 11.92 -0.84 -0.47
CA TRP A 69 10.78 -0.02 -0.07
C TRP A 69 11.09 1.47 -0.23
N PHE A 70 12.30 1.90 0.13
CA PHE A 70 12.77 3.27 -0.05
C PHE A 70 12.66 3.72 -1.51
N VAL A 71 13.12 2.89 -2.46
CA VAL A 71 13.01 3.17 -3.90
C VAL A 71 11.55 3.16 -4.36
N TYR A 72 10.80 2.10 -4.02
CA TYR A 72 9.38 1.96 -4.38
C TYR A 72 8.54 3.16 -3.96
N PHE A 73 8.71 3.66 -2.73
CA PHE A 73 7.90 4.78 -2.24
C PHE A 73 8.19 6.09 -2.97
N GLN A 74 9.43 6.33 -3.39
CA GLN A 74 9.79 7.50 -4.18
C GLN A 74 9.14 7.45 -5.58
N GLU A 75 9.27 6.31 -6.26
CA GLU A 75 8.64 6.11 -7.57
C GLU A 75 7.12 6.20 -7.48
N LYS A 76 6.54 5.60 -6.44
CA LYS A 76 5.09 5.64 -6.19
C LYS A 76 4.56 7.07 -6.06
N ARG A 77 5.28 7.94 -5.35
CA ARG A 77 4.88 9.36 -5.20
C ARG A 77 4.76 10.05 -6.56
N VAL A 78 5.72 9.82 -7.46
CA VAL A 78 5.71 10.36 -8.83
C VAL A 78 4.60 9.73 -9.67
N ALA A 79 4.40 8.42 -9.56
CA ALA A 79 3.36 7.70 -10.28
C ALA A 79 1.95 8.14 -9.85
N ASP A 80 1.70 8.30 -8.55
CA ASP A 80 0.43 8.77 -8.00
C ASP A 80 0.15 10.21 -8.44
N TRP A 81 1.16 11.08 -8.45
CA TRP A 81 1.02 12.43 -9.00
C TRP A 81 0.62 12.42 -10.48
N LYS A 82 1.32 11.63 -11.32
CA LYS A 82 0.99 11.49 -12.76
C LYS A 82 -0.40 10.91 -12.97
N LYS A 83 -0.78 9.91 -12.19
CA LYS A 83 -2.11 9.30 -12.22
C LYS A 83 -3.18 10.33 -11.92
N ASN A 84 -3.00 11.14 -10.87
CA ASN A 84 -3.94 12.20 -10.52
C ASN A 84 -4.04 13.25 -11.63
N GLN A 85 -2.92 13.63 -12.27
CA GLN A 85 -2.94 14.53 -13.43
C GLN A 85 -3.73 13.96 -14.61
N TYR A 86 -3.61 12.65 -14.86
CA TYR A 86 -4.34 11.98 -15.94
C TYR A 86 -5.83 11.86 -15.65
N VAL A 87 -6.20 11.47 -14.43
CA VAL A 87 -7.62 11.41 -13.99
C VAL A 87 -8.28 12.78 -14.15
N MET A 88 -7.62 13.85 -13.72
CA MET A 88 -8.11 15.23 -13.86
C MET A 88 -8.30 15.67 -15.32
N LYS A 89 -7.53 15.11 -16.27
CA LYS A 89 -7.71 15.37 -17.71
C LYS A 89 -8.92 14.61 -18.24
N ILE A 90 -9.02 13.32 -17.92
CA ILE A 90 -10.15 12.49 -18.33
C ILE A 90 -11.47 13.08 -17.80
N GLU A 91 -11.51 13.53 -16.56
CA GLU A 91 -12.73 14.12 -15.97
C GLU A 91 -13.15 15.40 -16.70
N ARG A 92 -12.20 16.24 -17.12
CA ARG A 92 -12.49 17.44 -17.95
C ARG A 92 -12.99 17.06 -19.34
N GLU A 93 -12.34 16.09 -19.98
CA GLU A 93 -12.76 15.59 -21.29
C GLU A 93 -14.13 14.93 -21.22
N ALA A 94 -14.41 14.17 -20.16
CA ALA A 94 -15.70 13.53 -19.90
C ALA A 94 -16.81 14.56 -19.64
N ALA A 95 -16.52 15.68 -18.98
CA ALA A 95 -17.47 16.78 -18.82
C ALA A 95 -17.78 17.49 -20.16
N SER A 96 -16.85 17.47 -21.12
CA SER A 96 -17.02 18.04 -22.46
C SER A 96 -17.61 17.06 -23.48
N ALA A 97 -17.67 15.76 -23.16
CA ALA A 97 -18.16 14.72 -24.04
C ALA A 97 -19.66 14.44 -23.79
N PRO A 98 -20.52 14.47 -24.81
CA PRO A 98 -21.92 14.08 -24.66
C PRO A 98 -22.06 12.58 -24.33
N PRO A 99 -23.10 12.17 -23.56
CA PRO A 99 -23.24 10.84 -22.96
C PRO A 99 -23.63 9.77 -24.00
N GLN A 100 -22.72 9.41 -24.90
CA GLN A 100 -23.06 8.46 -25.97
C GLN A 100 -21.91 7.58 -26.41
N THR A 101 -21.39 6.70 -25.55
CA THR A 101 -20.67 5.49 -26.01
C THR A 101 -20.61 4.35 -24.98
N LEU A 102 -21.48 4.33 -23.96
CA LEU A 102 -21.58 3.19 -23.03
C LEU A 102 -22.14 1.91 -23.69
N SER A 103 -22.79 2.01 -24.85
CA SER A 103 -23.40 0.88 -25.55
C SER A 103 -22.42 -0.03 -26.31
N LYS A 104 -21.16 0.40 -26.51
CA LYS A 104 -20.18 -0.38 -27.28
C LYS A 104 -19.26 -1.26 -26.42
N ILE A 105 -19.29 -1.09 -25.09
CA ILE A 105 -18.47 -1.86 -24.12
C ILE A 105 -19.16 -3.18 -23.70
N ALA A 106 -20.46 -3.36 -23.98
CA ALA A 106 -21.22 -4.58 -23.66
C ALA A 106 -20.94 -5.79 -24.56
N ARG A 107 -19.85 -5.81 -25.34
CA ARG A 107 -19.48 -6.90 -26.26
C ARG A 107 -18.05 -7.42 -26.08
N ILE A 108 -17.50 -7.35 -24.86
CA ILE A 108 -16.42 -8.28 -24.53
C ILE A 108 -17.13 -9.58 -24.16
N PRO A 109 -17.09 -10.64 -24.99
CA PRO A 109 -17.51 -11.95 -24.54
C PRO A 109 -16.54 -12.33 -23.42
N VAL A 110 -16.98 -12.20 -22.17
CA VAL A 110 -16.35 -12.94 -21.08
C VAL A 110 -16.43 -14.40 -21.51
N ASN A 111 -15.30 -14.98 -21.87
CA ASN A 111 -15.22 -16.40 -22.16
C ASN A 111 -15.48 -17.13 -20.83
N THR A 112 -16.74 -17.42 -20.59
CA THR A 112 -17.29 -18.13 -19.43
C THR A 112 -16.77 -19.57 -19.31
N SER A 113 -15.94 -20.03 -20.24
CA SER A 113 -15.37 -21.38 -20.28
C SER A 113 -14.15 -21.59 -19.36
N LEU A 114 -13.69 -20.57 -18.63
CA LEU A 114 -12.63 -20.73 -17.61
C LEU A 114 -13.13 -20.59 -16.17
N PHE A 115 -14.45 -20.53 -15.94
CA PHE A 115 -15.05 -20.50 -14.60
C PHE A 115 -15.44 -21.89 -14.05
N PHE A 116 -15.04 -22.98 -14.71
CA PHE A 116 -15.35 -24.35 -14.28
C PHE A 116 -14.10 -25.13 -13.89
N ARG A 117 -13.69 -24.95 -12.63
CA ARG A 117 -13.30 -25.98 -11.65
C ARG A 117 -12.37 -25.36 -10.62
N LEU A 118 -12.95 -24.63 -9.67
CA LEU A 118 -12.38 -24.70 -8.33
C LEU A 118 -12.64 -26.12 -7.81
N PRO A 119 -11.61 -26.83 -7.32
CA PRO A 119 -11.83 -28.06 -6.57
C PRO A 119 -12.67 -27.73 -5.32
N PRO A 120 -13.58 -28.62 -4.89
CA PRO A 120 -14.33 -28.40 -3.67
C PRO A 120 -13.33 -28.23 -2.52
N CYS A 121 -13.43 -27.10 -1.82
CA CYS A 121 -12.80 -26.93 -0.51
C CYS A 121 -13.26 -28.09 0.36
N SER A 122 -12.39 -29.08 0.55
CA SER A 122 -12.52 -30.07 1.62
C SER A 122 -12.46 -29.31 2.93
N ALA A 123 -13.64 -29.15 3.54
CA ALA A 123 -13.79 -28.61 4.87
C ALA A 123 -12.89 -29.40 5.84
N PRO A 124 -12.09 -28.74 6.71
CA PRO A 124 -11.47 -29.43 7.81
C PRO A 124 -12.57 -29.94 8.74
N SER A 125 -12.69 -31.26 8.79
CA SER A 125 -13.46 -31.99 9.77
C SER A 125 -13.03 -31.56 11.17
N ARG A 126 -14.04 -31.19 11.96
CA ARG A 126 -13.99 -31.11 13.42
C ARG A 126 -13.22 -32.31 13.97
N PHE A 127 -12.17 -32.07 14.73
CA PHE A 127 -11.65 -33.05 15.68
C PHE A 127 -11.17 -32.33 16.94
N GLY A 128 -11.79 -32.70 18.07
CA GLY A 128 -11.13 -32.73 19.37
C GLY A 128 -11.09 -31.42 20.15
N SER A 129 -12.18 -31.16 20.89
CA SER A 129 -12.07 -30.55 22.22
C SER A 129 -11.18 -31.45 23.11
N PRO A 130 -10.45 -30.87 24.07
CA PRO A 130 -10.91 -31.11 25.43
C PRO A 130 -10.97 -29.85 26.28
N ALA A 131 -12.05 -29.81 27.05
CA ALA A 131 -12.22 -29.14 28.32
C ALA A 131 -10.91 -28.83 29.07
N ASN A 132 -10.72 -27.56 29.44
CA ASN A 132 -10.44 -27.28 30.83
C ASN A 132 -11.16 -26.01 31.28
N SER A 133 -11.91 -26.19 32.34
CA SER A 133 -12.79 -25.29 33.07
C SER A 133 -12.02 -24.32 33.96
N GLY A 134 -12.53 -23.10 34.04
CA GLY A 134 -12.23 -22.12 35.10
C GLY A 134 -12.82 -20.76 34.70
N PHE A 135 -14.10 -20.49 35.00
CA PHE A 135 -14.51 -19.59 36.10
C PHE A 135 -13.72 -18.26 36.08
N ALA A 136 -14.31 -17.07 35.88
CA ALA A 136 -15.52 -16.59 36.52
C ALA A 136 -16.13 -15.35 35.80
N THR A 137 -17.46 -15.32 35.77
CA THR A 137 -18.38 -14.18 35.95
C THR A 137 -18.15 -12.82 35.25
N THR A 138 -19.04 -12.56 34.29
CA THR A 138 -19.82 -11.32 33.98
C THR A 138 -19.86 -10.21 35.04
N PRO A 139 -20.18 -8.92 34.69
CA PRO A 139 -21.30 -8.57 33.83
C PRO A 139 -21.10 -7.51 32.73
N CYS A 140 -21.90 -7.72 31.69
CA CYS A 140 -22.36 -6.73 30.73
C CYS A 140 -23.12 -5.58 31.42
N GLY A 141 -22.94 -4.37 30.90
CA GLY A 141 -23.71 -3.16 31.19
C GLY A 141 -22.79 -1.95 30.96
N SER A 142 -23.06 -0.99 30.07
CA SER A 142 -24.37 -0.48 29.69
C SER A 142 -24.28 0.20 28.31
N CYS A 143 -25.29 -0.08 27.47
CA CYS A 143 -25.63 0.77 26.34
C CYS A 143 -26.37 2.02 26.84
N PHE A 144 -26.18 3.11 26.09
CA PHE A 144 -26.87 4.39 26.16
C PHE A 144 -28.41 4.27 26.15
N GLY A 145 -29.08 5.23 26.81
CA GLY A 145 -30.47 5.61 26.55
C GLY A 145 -31.35 5.59 27.78
#